data_AF-A0A1F9F9U6-F1
#
_entry.id   AF-A0A1F9F9U6-F1
#
_cell.length_a   1.000
_cell.length_b   1.000
_cell.length_c   1.000
_cell.angle_alpha   90.00
_cell.angle_beta   90.00
_cell.angle_gamma   90.00
#
_symmetry.space_group_name_H-M   'P 1'
#
loop_
_entity.id
_entity.type
_entity.pdbx_description
1 polymer ?
#
loop_
_entity_poly.entity_id
_entity_poly.type
_entity_poly.pdbx_seq_one_letter_code
_entity_poly.pdbx_strand_id
1 'polypeptide(L)'
;MFVSQENAGRELLTDDEYKSQKNALMGEKANIESQIRNIEQGVDQWLDLTEKTFNFATYAHVWFEKGDFEQKTNILRALGQNLTLLEGKLCIDMQKPFLTLKQGLEVEPLKTARLEPVTLGLLNGKNTRLESVFSQWSG
;
A
#
# COMPACT_ATOMS: atom_id res chain seq x y z
N MET A 1 14.89 -37.52 -16.72
CA MET A 1 15.16 -36.75 -17.96
C MET A 1 13.94 -35.86 -18.16
N PHE A 2 14.08 -34.53 -18.12
CA PHE A 2 12.96 -33.58 -18.02
C PHE A 2 12.60 -32.96 -19.38
N VAL A 3 12.29 -33.80 -20.36
CA VAL A 3 11.69 -33.36 -21.63
C VAL A 3 10.32 -34.00 -21.73
N SER A 4 9.30 -33.18 -22.00
CA SER A 4 7.93 -33.63 -22.25
C SER A 4 7.94 -34.76 -23.29
N GLN A 5 6.99 -35.67 -23.19
CA GLN A 5 6.91 -36.87 -24.05
C GLN A 5 6.87 -36.52 -25.56
N GLU A 6 6.44 -35.30 -25.89
CA GLU A 6 6.40 -34.71 -27.23
C GLU A 6 7.75 -34.19 -27.75
N ASN A 7 8.75 -33.91 -26.89
CA ASN A 7 10.11 -33.50 -27.31
C ASN A 7 11.14 -34.65 -27.15
N ALA A 8 10.68 -35.90 -27.12
CA ALA A 8 11.54 -37.07 -26.95
C ALA A 8 12.59 -37.21 -28.08
N GLY A 9 12.31 -36.69 -29.27
CA GLY A 9 13.20 -36.68 -30.43
C GLY A 9 14.16 -35.48 -30.51
N ARG A 10 14.10 -34.51 -29.59
CA ARG A 10 14.82 -33.21 -29.65
C ARG A 10 14.53 -32.37 -30.91
N GLU A 11 13.43 -32.64 -31.62
CA GLU A 11 13.06 -31.92 -32.85
C GLU A 11 12.45 -30.53 -32.59
N LEU A 12 11.90 -30.28 -31.39
CA LEU A 12 11.17 -29.06 -31.07
C LEU A 12 12.00 -28.03 -30.29
N LEU A 13 12.95 -28.49 -29.48
CA LEU A 13 13.81 -27.61 -28.69
C LEU A 13 15.13 -28.31 -28.39
N THR A 14 16.23 -27.68 -28.77
CA THR A 14 17.58 -28.19 -28.52
C THR A 14 17.91 -28.12 -27.03
N ASP A 15 18.75 -29.02 -26.51
CA ASP A 15 19.12 -29.06 -25.08
C ASP A 15 19.67 -27.70 -24.57
N ASP A 16 20.40 -26.97 -25.41
CA ASP A 16 20.95 -25.63 -25.09
C ASP A 16 19.86 -24.54 -25.03
N GLU A 17 18.89 -24.58 -25.93
CA GLU A 17 17.75 -23.64 -25.95
C GLU A 17 16.85 -23.86 -24.74
N TYR A 18 16.59 -25.13 -24.39
CA TYR A 18 15.87 -25.51 -23.17
C TYR A 18 16.57 -24.99 -21.92
N LYS A 19 17.89 -25.18 -21.84
CA LYS A 19 18.69 -24.74 -20.69
C LYS A 19 18.68 -23.21 -20.57
N SER A 20 18.77 -22.49 -21.68
CA SER A 20 18.71 -21.03 -21.73
C SER A 20 17.36 -20.50 -21.24
N GLN A 21 16.25 -20.99 -21.80
CA GLN A 21 14.90 -20.57 -21.38
C GLN A 21 14.60 -20.95 -19.93
N LYS A 22 15.01 -22.15 -19.49
CA LYS A 22 14.88 -22.58 -18.10
C LYS A 22 15.61 -21.65 -17.15
N ASN A 23 16.84 -21.25 -17.48
CA ASN A 23 17.60 -20.32 -16.64
C ASN A 23 16.96 -18.94 -16.58
N ALA A 24 16.44 -18.43 -17.71
CA ALA A 24 15.70 -17.17 -17.74
C ALA A 24 14.45 -17.21 -16.85
N LEU A 25 13.61 -18.25 -17.00
CA LEU A 25 12.41 -18.44 -16.19
C LEU A 25 12.72 -18.65 -14.70
N MET A 26 13.81 -19.34 -14.38
CA MET A 26 14.27 -19.49 -12.99
C MET A 26 14.73 -18.15 -12.40
N GLY A 27 15.38 -17.30 -13.19
CA GLY A 27 15.75 -15.94 -12.79
C GLY A 27 14.53 -15.06 -12.54
N GLU A 28 13.55 -15.07 -13.46
CA GLU A 28 12.28 -14.36 -13.29
C GLU A 28 11.51 -14.84 -12.05
N LYS A 29 11.43 -16.16 -11.85
CA LYS A 29 10.81 -16.74 -10.66
C LYS A 29 11.49 -16.23 -9.38
N ALA A 30 12.82 -16.26 -9.31
CA ALA A 30 13.55 -15.79 -8.14
C ALA A 30 13.33 -14.28 -7.88
N ASN A 31 13.25 -13.47 -8.94
CA ASN A 31 12.95 -12.05 -8.83
C ASN A 31 11.53 -11.81 -8.28
N ILE A 32 10.52 -12.51 -8.82
CA ILE A 32 9.13 -12.41 -8.36
C ILE A 32 9.02 -12.85 -6.90
N GLU A 33 9.65 -13.97 -6.52
CA GLU A 33 9.68 -14.43 -5.13
C GLU A 33 10.35 -13.42 -4.19
N SER A 34 11.39 -12.72 -4.66
CA SER A 34 12.02 -11.64 -3.89
C SER A 34 11.09 -10.43 -3.71
N GLN A 35 10.33 -10.07 -4.74
CA GLN A 35 9.36 -8.99 -4.66
C GLN A 35 8.22 -9.34 -3.69
N ILE A 36 7.72 -10.58 -3.73
CA ILE A 36 6.69 -11.06 -2.80
C ILE A 36 7.19 -10.94 -1.36
N ARG A 37 8.40 -11.43 -1.06
CA ARG A 37 8.98 -11.31 0.30
C ARG A 37 9.11 -9.86 0.76
N ASN A 38 9.51 -8.95 -0.13
CA ASN A 38 9.58 -7.52 0.21
C ASN A 38 8.21 -6.92 0.51
N ILE A 39 7.17 -7.33 -0.23
CA ILE A 39 5.79 -6.92 0.02
C ILE A 39 5.32 -7.47 1.36
N GLU A 40 5.51 -8.76 1.62
CA GLU A 40 5.11 -9.43 2.87
C GLU A 40 5.77 -8.76 4.08
N GLN A 41 7.06 -8.41 4.01
CA GLN A 41 7.75 -7.66 5.07
C GLN A 41 7.20 -6.24 5.27
N GLY A 42 6.66 -5.63 4.21
CA GLY A 42 6.04 -4.30 4.26
C GLY A 42 4.65 -4.31 4.88
N VAL A 43 3.93 -5.43 4.87
CA VAL A 43 2.53 -5.50 5.34
C VAL A 43 2.40 -5.09 6.80
N ASP A 44 3.21 -5.67 7.70
CA ASP A 44 3.14 -5.35 9.13
C ASP A 44 3.50 -3.88 9.40
N GLN A 45 4.48 -3.35 8.66
CA GLN A 45 4.90 -1.95 8.77
C GLN A 45 3.80 -1.00 8.27
N TRP A 46 3.12 -1.35 7.18
CA TRP A 46 2.02 -0.55 6.65
C TRP A 46 0.80 -0.60 7.55
N LEU A 47 0.52 -1.74 8.17
CA LEU A 47 -0.58 -1.88 9.13
C LEU A 47 -0.32 -1.00 10.36
N ASP A 48 0.86 -1.11 10.96
CA ASP A 48 1.26 -0.28 12.12
C ASP A 48 1.25 1.21 11.78
N LEU A 49 1.81 1.60 10.63
CA LEU A 49 1.79 2.99 10.16
C LEU A 49 0.35 3.50 9.98
N THR A 50 -0.52 2.67 9.41
CA THR A 50 -1.92 3.01 9.16
C THR A 50 -2.67 3.20 10.48
N GLU A 51 -2.54 2.25 11.40
CA GLU A 51 -3.15 2.34 12.73
C GLU A 51 -2.69 3.60 13.47
N LYS A 52 -1.38 3.86 13.52
CA LYS A 52 -0.83 5.07 14.14
C LYS A 52 -1.36 6.35 13.50
N THR A 53 -1.47 6.39 12.19
CA THR A 53 -1.99 7.55 11.45
C THR A 53 -3.47 7.79 11.75
N PHE A 54 -4.29 6.73 11.78
CA PHE A 54 -5.71 6.85 12.14
C PHE A 54 -5.92 7.28 13.59
N ASN A 55 -5.15 6.70 14.51
CA ASN A 55 -5.17 7.10 15.92
C ASN A 55 -4.79 8.58 16.07
N PHE A 56 -3.74 9.03 15.38
CA PHE A 56 -3.37 10.44 15.35
C PHE A 56 -4.51 11.31 14.80
N ALA A 57 -5.04 11.01 13.62
CA ALA A 57 -6.10 11.81 13.01
C ALA A 57 -7.37 11.88 13.87
N THR A 58 -7.70 10.80 14.58
CA THR A 58 -8.90 10.68 15.42
C THR A 58 -8.73 11.44 16.74
N TYR A 59 -7.57 11.31 17.40
CA TYR A 59 -7.38 11.76 18.77
C TYR A 59 -6.50 13.01 18.92
N ALA A 60 -5.83 13.48 17.86
CA ALA A 60 -4.94 14.64 17.92
C ALA A 60 -5.62 15.87 18.54
N HIS A 61 -6.88 16.15 18.20
CA HIS A 61 -7.63 17.27 18.80
C HIS A 61 -7.78 17.10 20.32
N VAL A 62 -8.19 15.91 20.77
CA VAL A 62 -8.41 15.61 22.19
C VAL A 62 -7.10 15.68 22.97
N TRP A 63 -6.02 15.11 22.42
CA TRP A 63 -4.69 15.17 23.02
C TRP A 63 -4.12 16.59 23.02
N PHE A 64 -4.43 17.42 22.03
CA PHE A 64 -4.00 18.81 22.02
C PHE A 64 -4.68 19.64 23.12
N GLU A 65 -5.98 19.40 23.37
CA GLU A 65 -6.72 20.09 24.42
C GLU A 65 -6.34 19.60 25.83
N LYS A 66 -6.41 18.28 26.06
CA LYS A 66 -6.36 17.67 27.39
C LYS A 66 -5.07 16.92 27.70
N GLY A 67 -4.21 16.70 26.71
CA GLY A 67 -2.97 15.97 26.87
C GLY A 67 -1.89 16.74 27.62
N ASP A 68 -0.80 16.05 27.90
CA ASP A 68 0.39 16.64 28.53
C ASP A 68 1.21 17.50 27.54
N PHE A 69 2.23 18.17 28.06
CA PHE A 69 3.09 19.04 27.25
C PHE A 69 3.81 18.26 26.12
N GLU A 70 4.18 17.01 26.37
CA GLU A 70 4.88 16.17 25.40
C GLU A 70 3.96 15.80 24.23
N GLN A 71 2.73 15.36 24.51
CA GLN A 71 1.71 15.06 23.52
C GLN A 71 1.41 16.27 22.64
N LYS A 72 1.20 17.45 23.26
CA LYS A 72 0.98 18.71 22.52
C LYS A 72 2.16 19.04 21.61
N THR A 73 3.38 18.90 22.12
CA THR A 73 4.61 19.15 21.35
C THR A 73 4.75 18.16 20.18
N ASN A 74 4.45 16.89 20.41
CA ASN A 74 4.51 15.85 19.38
C ASN A 74 3.50 16.10 18.27
N ILE A 75 2.29 16.58 18.60
CA ILE A 75 1.29 16.99 17.60
C ILE A 75 1.81 18.14 16.74
N LEU A 76 2.37 19.19 17.36
CA LEU A 76 2.92 20.32 16.62
C LEU A 76 4.06 19.90 15.68
N ARG A 77 4.94 19.01 16.13
CA ARG A 77 6.02 18.44 15.31
C ARG A 77 5.50 17.57 14.16
N ALA A 78 4.40 16.86 14.36
CA ALA A 78 3.77 16.05 13.32
C ALA A 78 3.15 16.91 12.22
N LEU A 79 2.57 18.07 12.57
CA LEU A 79 1.91 18.97 11.62
C LEU A 79 2.89 19.72 10.72
N GLY A 80 4.05 20.13 11.25
CA GLY A 80 4.91 21.07 10.55
C GLY A 80 6.26 21.33 11.19
N GLN A 81 6.96 22.31 10.61
CA GLN A 81 8.28 22.77 11.02
C GLN A 81 8.22 24.27 11.36
N ASN A 82 9.37 24.85 11.72
CA ASN A 82 9.54 26.29 11.96
C ASN A 82 8.51 26.89 12.95
N LEU A 83 8.29 26.18 14.07
CA LEU A 83 7.42 26.63 15.16
C LEU A 83 7.96 27.94 15.74
N THR A 84 7.28 29.05 15.48
CA THR A 84 7.66 30.38 15.98
C THR A 84 6.51 31.00 16.75
N LEU A 85 6.80 31.64 17.88
CA LEU A 85 5.81 32.35 18.67
C LEU A 85 6.00 33.85 18.47
N LEU A 86 5.07 34.48 17.76
CA LEU A 86 5.09 35.90 17.45
C LEU A 86 3.84 36.55 18.04
N GLU A 87 4.02 37.50 18.96
CA GLU A 87 2.92 38.26 19.59
C GLU A 87 1.84 37.37 20.25
N GLY A 88 2.26 36.24 20.82
CA GLY A 88 1.34 35.26 21.42
C GLY A 88 0.60 34.37 20.41
N LYS A 89 0.91 34.49 19.11
CA LYS A 89 0.41 33.61 18.05
C LYS A 89 1.48 32.60 17.66
N LEU A 90 1.09 31.33 17.61
CA LEU A 90 1.95 30.26 17.14
C LEU A 90 1.87 30.17 15.62
N CYS A 91 2.99 30.38 14.95
CA CYS A 91 3.18 30.20 13.52
C CYS A 91 3.85 28.85 13.26
N ILE A 92 3.32 28.11 12.28
CA ILE A 92 3.77 26.76 11.92
C ILE A 92 3.86 26.66 10.40
N ASP A 93 5.01 26.22 9.91
CA ASP A 93 5.17 25.88 8.50
C ASP A 93 4.69 24.45 8.27
N MET A 94 3.44 24.35 7.82
CA MET A 94 2.75 23.07 7.69
C MET A 94 3.34 22.22 6.56
N GLN A 95 3.44 20.90 6.78
CA GLN A 95 3.95 20.01 5.74
C GLN A 95 3.00 19.99 4.52
N LYS A 96 3.60 19.80 3.34
CA LYS A 96 2.88 19.80 2.05
C LYS A 96 1.63 18.91 2.00
N PRO A 97 1.62 17.68 2.55
CA PRO A 97 0.42 16.83 2.52
C PRO A 97 -0.81 17.50 3.17
N PHE A 98 -0.63 18.16 4.32
CA PHE A 98 -1.73 18.84 5.01
C PHE A 98 -2.22 20.07 4.25
N LEU A 99 -1.32 20.80 3.56
CA LEU A 99 -1.71 21.91 2.68
C LEU A 99 -2.57 21.43 1.51
N THR A 100 -2.18 20.33 0.86
CA THR A 100 -2.98 19.72 -0.21
C THR A 100 -4.35 19.26 0.30
N LEU A 101 -4.40 18.62 1.47
CA LEU A 101 -5.66 18.21 2.10
C LEU A 101 -6.56 19.42 2.41
N LYS A 102 -5.99 20.49 2.97
CA LYS A 102 -6.71 21.73 3.25
C LYS A 102 -7.31 22.33 1.98
N GLN A 103 -6.50 22.44 0.91
CA GLN A 103 -6.97 22.93 -0.38
C GLN A 103 -8.09 22.05 -0.94
N GLY A 104 -7.95 20.72 -0.83
CA GLY A 104 -8.98 19.77 -1.26
C GLY A 104 -10.29 19.92 -0.49
N LEU A 105 -10.23 20.08 0.83
CA LEU A 105 -11.40 20.29 1.71
C LEU A 105 -12.17 21.59 1.39
N GLU A 106 -11.46 22.61 0.92
CA GLU A 106 -12.07 23.87 0.47
C GLU A 106 -12.83 23.71 -0.85
N VAL A 107 -12.61 22.63 -1.60
CA VAL A 107 -13.39 22.28 -2.79
C VAL A 107 -14.63 21.47 -2.36
N GLU A 108 -15.82 22.05 -2.53
CA GLU A 108 -17.13 21.42 -2.25
C GLU A 108 -17.37 19.96 -2.73
N PRO A 109 -16.87 19.48 -3.89
CA PRO A 109 -17.20 18.14 -4.37
C PRO A 109 -16.71 16.99 -3.48
N LEU A 110 -15.73 17.19 -2.58
CA LEU A 110 -15.30 16.14 -1.67
C LEU A 110 -16.32 15.80 -0.58
N LYS A 111 -17.16 16.76 -0.15
CA LYS A 111 -18.20 16.50 0.86
C LYS A 111 -19.30 15.57 0.36
N THR A 112 -19.55 15.61 -0.95
CA THR A 112 -20.56 14.79 -1.64
C THR A 112 -19.97 13.60 -2.38
N ALA A 113 -18.64 13.51 -2.46
CA ALA A 113 -17.96 12.43 -3.17
C ALA A 113 -18.13 11.11 -2.40
N ARG A 114 -18.70 10.13 -3.09
CA ARG A 114 -18.70 8.75 -2.61
C ARG A 114 -17.30 8.16 -2.80
N LEU A 115 -16.80 7.48 -1.78
CA LEU A 115 -15.54 6.73 -1.85
C LEU A 115 -15.72 5.36 -2.51
N GLU A 116 -16.96 4.91 -2.63
CA GLU A 116 -17.33 3.70 -3.36
C GLU A 116 -17.32 3.96 -4.88
N PRO A 117 -16.80 3.03 -5.69
CA PRO A 117 -16.98 3.06 -7.13
C PRO A 117 -18.48 3.10 -7.47
N VAL A 118 -18.88 3.99 -8.38
CA VAL A 118 -20.28 4.13 -8.83
C VAL A 118 -20.83 2.84 -9.41
N THR A 119 -19.95 2.02 -9.98
CA THR A 119 -20.22 0.64 -10.35
C THR A 119 -19.22 -0.25 -9.62
N LEU A 120 -19.68 -1.02 -8.62
CA LEU A 120 -19.04 -2.31 -8.36
C LEU A 120 -19.08 -3.04 -9.69
N GLY A 121 -17.92 -3.23 -10.34
CA GLY A 121 -17.86 -3.91 -11.62
C GLY A 121 -18.65 -5.21 -11.48
N LEU A 122 -19.76 -5.32 -12.22
CA LEU A 122 -20.44 -6.59 -12.41
C LEU A 122 -19.34 -7.56 -12.84
N LEU A 123 -19.05 -8.54 -11.99
CA LEU A 123 -18.06 -9.59 -12.25
C LEU A 123 -18.59 -10.52 -13.36
N ASN A 124 -18.89 -9.97 -14.53
CA ASN A 124 -19.21 -10.73 -15.73
C ASN A 124 -17.90 -11.03 -16.44
N GLY A 125 -17.08 -11.90 -15.83
CA GLY A 125 -15.77 -12.23 -16.37
C GLY A 125 -14.95 -13.23 -15.54
N LYS A 126 -15.40 -14.48 -15.45
CA LYS A 126 -14.58 -15.69 -15.23
C LYS A 126 -13.61 -15.68 -14.02
N ASN A 127 -14.15 -15.61 -12.80
CA ASN A 127 -13.40 -15.91 -11.57
C ASN A 127 -13.33 -17.41 -11.23
N THR A 128 -13.61 -18.32 -12.17
CA THR A 128 -13.66 -19.77 -11.93
C THR A 128 -12.35 -20.32 -11.33
N ARG A 129 -11.21 -19.70 -11.63
CA ARG A 129 -9.89 -20.09 -11.12
C ARG A 129 -9.57 -19.49 -9.74
N LEU A 130 -10.23 -18.41 -9.34
CA LEU A 130 -10.06 -17.78 -8.03
C LEU A 130 -11.02 -18.40 -7.00
N GLU A 131 -12.22 -18.81 -7.41
CA GLU A 131 -13.20 -19.47 -6.52
C GLU A 131 -12.66 -20.76 -5.90
N SER A 132 -11.90 -21.57 -6.66
CA SER A 132 -11.27 -22.78 -6.13
C SER A 132 -10.25 -22.48 -5.02
N VAL A 133 -9.62 -21.30 -5.05
CA VAL A 133 -8.65 -20.87 -4.04
C VAL A 133 -9.37 -20.33 -2.81
N PHE A 134 -10.43 -19.54 -2.99
CA PHE A 134 -11.20 -18.98 -1.87
C PHE A 134 -11.87 -20.05 -1.01
N SER A 135 -12.47 -21.07 -1.62
CA SER A 135 -13.11 -22.18 -0.88
C SER A 135 -12.13 -23.01 -0.05
N GLN A 136 -10.83 -22.94 -0.34
CA GLN A 136 -9.79 -23.64 0.42
C GLN A 136 -9.33 -22.84 1.65
N TRP A 137 -9.61 -21.54 1.70
CA TRP A 137 -9.19 -20.64 2.78
C TRP A 137 -10.31 -20.38 3.79
N SER A 138 -11.57 -20.42 3.34
CA SER A 138 -12.74 -20.40 4.22
C SER A 138 -13.11 -21.85 4.59
N GLY A 139 -12.41 -22.40 5.58
CA GLY A 139 -12.90 -23.58 6.30
C GLY A 139 -14.20 -23.29 7.05
#